data_AF-A0A7X7RXT9-F1
#
_entry.id   AF-A0A7X7RXT9-F1
#
_cell.length_a   1.000
_cell.length_b   1.000
_cell.length_c   1.000
_cell.angle_alpha   90.00
_cell.angle_beta   90.00
_cell.angle_gamma   90.00
#
_symmetry.space_group_name_H-M   'P 1'
#
loop_
_entity.id
_entity.type
_entity.pdbx_description
1 polymer ?
#
loop_
_entity_poly.entity_id
_entity_poly.type
_entity_poly.pdbx_seq_one_letter_code
_entity_poly.pdbx_strand_id
1 'polypeptide(L)'
;MTEIQPDFIDKVLYAPVCGHVCQTLTRELQIPQKCKQFFSFLIGKADFSKIVLRRKKIEVTRFSAIQPPTQCKVIQPDNSHINLDFDNGWIISLRLHTAASSMGKTTPSLKFDTQGIEIPLPTEIWTL
;
A
#
# COMPACT_ATOMS: atom_id res chain seq x y z
N MET A 1 -35.72 13.92 3.78
CA MET A 1 -34.29 13.60 4.04
C MET A 1 -33.67 13.22 2.71
N THR A 2 -32.58 13.86 2.31
CA THR A 2 -31.90 13.52 1.05
C THR A 2 -31.19 12.19 1.25
N GLU A 3 -31.52 11.20 0.44
CA GLU A 3 -30.83 9.91 0.45
C GLU A 3 -29.41 10.12 -0.07
N ILE A 4 -28.42 9.91 0.79
CA ILE A 4 -27.01 9.95 0.41
C ILE A 4 -26.74 8.71 -0.43
N GLN A 5 -26.34 8.91 -1.68
CA GLN A 5 -25.99 7.80 -2.57
C GLN A 5 -24.84 6.99 -1.95
N PRO A 6 -24.84 5.64 -2.08
CA PRO A 6 -23.80 4.79 -1.49
C PRO A 6 -22.38 5.16 -1.92
N ASP A 7 -22.21 5.72 -3.12
CA ASP A 7 -20.93 6.11 -3.72
C ASP A 7 -20.55 7.58 -3.52
N PHE A 8 -21.34 8.34 -2.73
CA PHE A 8 -21.14 9.76 -2.53
C PHE A 8 -19.75 10.07 -1.96
N ILE A 9 -19.33 9.32 -0.93
CA ILE A 9 -18.02 9.50 -0.30
C ILE A 9 -16.89 9.15 -1.26
N ASP A 10 -17.05 8.05 -2.01
CA ASP A 10 -16.05 7.61 -2.98
C ASP A 10 -15.83 8.67 -4.06
N LYS A 11 -16.90 9.25 -4.59
CA LYS A 11 -16.84 10.25 -5.66
C LYS A 11 -16.38 11.64 -5.19
N VAL A 12 -16.87 12.09 -4.05
CA VAL A 12 -16.70 13.48 -3.61
C VAL A 12 -15.50 13.67 -2.69
N LEU A 13 -15.08 12.63 -1.97
CA LEU A 13 -13.97 12.69 -1.02
C LEU A 13 -12.80 11.81 -1.43
N TYR A 14 -13.01 10.51 -1.65
CA TYR A 14 -11.89 9.61 -1.89
C TYR A 14 -11.23 9.87 -3.24
N ALA A 15 -12.01 9.97 -4.33
CA ALA A 15 -11.45 10.13 -5.67
C ALA A 15 -10.58 11.39 -5.81
N PRO A 16 -11.00 12.58 -5.33
CA PRO A 16 -10.16 13.78 -5.39
C PRO A 16 -8.91 13.68 -4.52
N VAL A 17 -9.01 13.12 -3.30
CA VAL A 17 -7.85 12.94 -2.41
C VAL A 17 -6.85 11.97 -3.03
N CYS A 18 -7.30 10.81 -3.52
CA CYS A 18 -6.46 9.87 -4.22
C CYS A 18 -5.86 10.48 -5.49
N GLY A 19 -6.61 11.28 -6.24
CA GLY A 19 -6.10 11.99 -7.41
C GLY A 19 -4.96 12.93 -7.09
N HIS A 20 -5.09 13.76 -6.04
CA HIS A 20 -4.04 14.68 -5.61
C HIS A 20 -2.80 13.95 -5.09
N VAL A 21 -2.99 12.90 -4.28
CA VAL A 21 -1.88 12.09 -3.77
C VAL A 21 -1.20 11.35 -4.91
N CYS A 22 -1.96 10.76 -5.84
CA CYS A 22 -1.44 10.09 -7.04
C CYS A 22 -0.58 11.04 -7.86
N GLN A 23 -1.07 12.22 -8.20
CA GLN A 23 -0.29 13.23 -8.94
C GLN A 23 0.98 13.65 -8.20
N THR A 24 0.90 13.82 -6.88
CA THR A 24 2.06 14.18 -6.05
C THR A 24 3.09 13.06 -6.09
N LEU A 25 2.69 11.82 -5.80
CA LEU A 25 3.59 10.67 -5.83
C LEU A 25 4.19 10.45 -7.22
N THR A 26 3.39 10.58 -8.29
CA THR A 26 3.89 10.47 -9.66
C THR A 26 5.06 11.42 -9.89
N ARG A 27 4.96 12.69 -9.45
CA ARG A 27 6.03 13.69 -9.59
C ARG A 27 7.22 13.41 -8.68
N GLU A 28 6.97 13.19 -7.39
CA GLU A 28 8.04 13.08 -6.38
C GLU A 28 8.86 11.79 -6.54
N LEU A 29 8.23 10.69 -6.96
CA LEU A 29 8.87 9.38 -7.10
C LEU A 29 9.62 9.19 -8.43
N GLN A 30 9.61 10.18 -9.34
CA GLN A 30 10.55 10.20 -10.47
C GLN A 30 11.99 10.49 -10.03
N ILE A 31 12.18 11.04 -8.83
CA ILE A 31 13.50 11.31 -8.27
C ILE A 31 14.00 10.03 -7.58
N PRO A 32 15.07 9.37 -8.05
CA PRO A 32 15.46 8.05 -7.54
C PRO A 32 15.71 8.02 -6.04
N GLN A 33 16.30 9.09 -5.48
CA GLN A 33 16.53 9.19 -4.04
C GLN A 33 15.23 9.22 -3.23
N LYS A 34 14.20 9.95 -3.70
CA LYS A 34 12.89 10.00 -3.05
C LYS A 34 12.15 8.67 -3.20
N CYS A 35 12.25 8.02 -4.35
CA CYS A 35 11.71 6.68 -4.59
C CYS A 35 12.26 5.67 -3.56
N LYS A 36 13.59 5.62 -3.40
CA LYS A 36 14.26 4.76 -2.40
C LYS A 36 13.79 5.06 -0.98
N GLN A 37 13.76 6.34 -0.60
CA GLN A 37 13.35 6.75 0.75
C GLN A 37 11.89 6.39 1.04
N PHE A 38 10.99 6.62 0.08
CA PHE A 38 9.59 6.30 0.21
C PHE A 38 9.35 4.78 0.28
N PHE A 39 10.02 4.00 -0.57
CA PHE A 39 9.98 2.54 -0.51
C PHE A 39 10.44 2.04 0.87
N SER A 40 11.60 2.50 1.37
CA SER A 40 12.07 2.13 2.71
C SER A 40 11.14 2.56 3.85
N PHE A 41 10.38 3.65 3.67
CA PHE A 41 9.34 4.03 4.62
C PHE A 41 8.19 3.02 4.63
N LEU A 42 7.76 2.53 3.47
CA LEU A 42 6.64 1.60 3.34
C LEU A 42 6.95 0.20 3.88
N ILE A 43 8.13 -0.34 3.56
CA ILE A 43 8.48 -1.73 3.89
C ILE A 43 9.31 -1.87 5.18
N GLY A 44 9.76 -0.75 5.74
CA GLY A 44 10.70 -0.74 6.86
C GLY A 44 12.15 -0.97 6.43
N LYS A 45 13.05 -0.97 7.42
CA LYS A 45 14.51 -1.09 7.21
C LYS A 45 15.13 -2.31 7.90
N ALA A 46 14.36 -3.05 8.67
CA ALA A 46 14.85 -4.18 9.43
C ALA A 46 14.74 -5.44 8.59
N ASP A 47 15.80 -6.24 8.60
CA ASP A 47 15.74 -7.58 8.05
C ASP A 47 15.00 -8.51 9.01
N PHE A 48 14.10 -9.33 8.49
CA PHE A 48 13.42 -10.35 9.27
C PHE A 48 12.99 -11.55 8.42
N SER A 49 12.62 -12.64 9.08
CA SER A 49 11.97 -13.78 8.43
C SER A 49 10.55 -13.91 8.96
N LYS A 50 9.59 -14.05 8.05
CA LYS A 50 8.21 -14.36 8.39
C LYS A 50 8.02 -15.87 8.31
N ILE A 51 7.65 -16.46 9.44
CA ILE A 51 7.36 -17.90 9.54
C ILE A 51 5.86 -18.05 9.75
N VAL A 52 5.20 -18.77 8.84
CA VAL A 52 3.76 -19.06 8.93
C VAL A 52 3.55 -20.56 9.03
N LEU A 53 2.99 -21.00 10.16
CA LEU A 53 2.58 -22.38 10.35
C LEU A 53 1.20 -22.61 9.72
N ARG A 54 1.11 -23.57 8.80
CA ARG A 54 -0.15 -24.09 8.24
C ARG A 54 -0.31 -25.55 8.67
N ARG A 55 -1.49 -26.16 8.41
CA ARG A 55 -1.82 -27.52 8.88
C ARG A 55 -0.76 -28.60 8.60
N LYS A 56 -0.07 -28.58 7.45
CA LYS A 56 0.93 -29.59 7.03
C LYS A 56 2.18 -28.98 6.38
N LYS A 57 2.39 -27.68 6.57
CA LYS A 57 3.54 -26.98 5.98
C LYS A 57 3.94 -25.78 6.81
N ILE A 58 5.22 -25.46 6.75
CA ILE A 58 5.81 -24.21 7.24
C ILE A 58 6.19 -23.38 6.03
N GLU A 59 5.72 -22.13 5.97
CA GLU A 59 6.11 -21.15 4.96
C GLU A 59 7.11 -20.19 5.60
N VAL A 60 8.32 -20.10 5.05
CA VAL A 60 9.38 -19.18 5.52
C VAL A 60 9.67 -18.17 4.41
N THR A 61 9.24 -16.93 4.59
CA THR A 61 9.55 -15.82 3.69
C THR A 61 10.65 -14.95 4.28
N ARG A 62 11.72 -14.72 3.53
CA ARG A 62 12.82 -13.84 3.97
C ARG A 62 12.61 -12.41 3.48
N PHE A 63 12.50 -11.48 4.41
CA PHE A 63 12.49 -10.04 4.17
C PHE A 63 13.89 -9.50 4.47
N SER A 64 14.84 -9.83 3.61
CA SER A 64 16.23 -9.37 3.71
C SER A 64 16.84 -9.17 2.33
N ALA A 65 17.92 -8.40 2.27
CA ALA A 65 18.64 -8.10 1.01
C ALA A 65 17.74 -7.52 -0.11
N ILE A 66 16.66 -6.83 0.24
CA ILE A 66 15.72 -6.22 -0.71
C ILE A 66 16.44 -5.08 -1.43
N GLN A 67 16.53 -5.19 -2.76
CA GLN A 67 17.16 -4.15 -3.57
C GLN A 67 16.27 -2.89 -3.59
N PRO A 68 16.83 -1.70 -3.31
CA PRO A 68 16.05 -0.47 -3.31
C PRO A 68 15.68 -0.06 -4.74
N PRO A 69 14.41 0.28 -5.02
CA PRO A 69 13.96 0.64 -6.36
C PRO A 69 14.51 1.99 -6.80
N THR A 70 14.57 2.25 -8.11
CA THR A 70 14.97 3.56 -8.64
C THR A 70 13.83 4.33 -9.28
N GLN A 71 12.77 3.63 -9.66
CA GLN A 71 11.59 4.18 -10.31
C GLN A 71 10.33 3.59 -9.71
N CYS A 72 9.25 4.37 -9.77
CA CYS A 72 7.92 3.93 -9.38
C CYS A 72 6.90 4.48 -10.37
N LYS A 73 6.09 3.58 -10.95
CA LYS A 73 4.89 3.93 -11.69
C LYS A 73 3.72 4.00 -10.71
N VAL A 74 3.05 5.15 -10.68
CA VAL A 74 1.92 5.41 -9.78
C VAL A 74 0.63 5.40 -10.59
N ILE A 75 -0.35 4.63 -10.15
CA ILE A 75 -1.63 4.43 -10.85
C ILE A 75 -2.77 4.56 -9.85
N GLN A 76 -3.84 5.24 -10.22
CA GLN A 76 -5.10 5.23 -9.47
C GLN A 76 -6.08 4.27 -10.15
N PRO A 77 -6.21 3.00 -9.72
CA PRO A 77 -7.09 2.03 -10.37
C PRO A 77 -8.57 2.30 -10.09
N ASP A 78 -8.90 2.99 -8.99
CA ASP A 78 -10.27 3.33 -8.59
C ASP A 78 -10.31 4.58 -7.70
N ASN A 79 -11.49 4.88 -7.14
CA ASN A 79 -11.73 6.09 -6.35
C ASN A 79 -11.00 6.12 -5.00
N SER A 80 -10.54 4.99 -4.48
CA SER A 80 -10.02 4.85 -3.11
C SER A 80 -8.63 4.20 -3.03
N HIS A 81 -8.05 3.78 -4.16
CA HIS A 81 -6.74 3.12 -4.18
C HIS A 81 -5.71 3.88 -5.01
N ILE A 82 -4.45 3.74 -4.62
CA ILE A 82 -3.28 4.14 -5.41
C ILE A 82 -2.32 2.95 -5.43
N ASN A 83 -2.01 2.45 -6.62
CA ASN A 83 -1.01 1.40 -6.81
C ASN A 83 0.36 2.02 -7.12
N LEU A 84 1.37 1.50 -6.44
CA LEU A 84 2.77 1.83 -6.57
C LEU A 84 3.47 0.61 -7.15
N ASP A 85 3.92 0.72 -8.39
CA ASP A 85 4.61 -0.32 -9.14
C ASP A 85 6.09 0.05 -9.23
N PHE A 86 6.90 -0.58 -8.38
CA PHE A 86 8.33 -0.31 -8.25
C PHE A 86 9.13 -1.21 -9.21
N ASP A 87 10.19 -0.65 -9.79
CA ASP A 87 11.07 -1.33 -10.76
C ASP A 87 11.86 -2.52 -10.18
N ASN A 88 11.82 -2.76 -8.87
CA ASN A 88 12.34 -3.95 -8.21
C ASN A 88 11.31 -5.09 -8.08
N GLY A 89 10.16 -4.98 -8.76
CA GLY A 89 9.10 -5.99 -8.81
C GLY A 89 8.09 -5.92 -7.66
N TRP A 90 8.18 -4.93 -6.78
CA TRP A 90 7.18 -4.75 -5.72
C TRP A 90 5.98 -3.96 -6.23
N ILE A 91 4.78 -4.47 -5.98
CA ILE A 91 3.54 -3.74 -6.22
C ILE A 91 2.83 -3.55 -4.88
N ILE A 92 2.62 -2.29 -4.49
CA ILE A 92 2.00 -1.89 -3.22
C ILE A 92 0.76 -1.05 -3.50
N SER A 93 -0.38 -1.41 -2.91
CA SER A 93 -1.60 -0.60 -2.93
C SER A 93 -1.73 0.24 -1.66
N LEU A 94 -2.08 1.51 -1.82
CA LEU A 94 -2.49 2.41 -0.76
C LEU A 94 -4.00 2.58 -0.83
N ARG A 95 -4.73 2.12 0.18
CA ARG A 95 -6.19 2.26 0.28
C ARG A 95 -6.58 3.40 1.20
N LEU A 96 -7.21 4.44 0.65
CA LEU A 96 -7.87 5.49 1.39
C LEU A 96 -9.21 5.00 1.96
N HIS A 97 -9.44 5.23 3.24
CA HIS A 97 -10.75 5.05 3.87
C HIS A 97 -10.84 5.87 5.17
N THR A 98 -12.06 6.03 5.68
CA THR A 98 -12.30 6.59 7.01
C THR A 98 -11.77 5.68 8.11
N ALA A 99 -10.98 6.23 9.03
CA ALA A 99 -10.41 5.47 10.15
C ALA A 99 -11.37 5.36 11.35
N ALA A 100 -12.42 6.19 11.40
CA ALA A 100 -13.41 6.19 12.48
C ALA A 100 -14.47 5.10 12.23
N SER A 101 -14.80 4.34 13.28
CA SER A 101 -15.79 3.25 13.25
C SER A 101 -17.22 3.70 13.57
N SER A 102 -17.44 4.95 13.99
CA SER A 102 -18.77 5.50 14.25
C SER A 102 -18.81 7.02 14.13
N MET A 103 -19.90 7.58 13.61
CA MET A 103 -20.13 9.03 13.65
C MET A 103 -20.48 9.47 15.07
N GLY A 104 -19.81 10.52 15.58
CA GLY A 104 -20.21 11.22 16.81
C GLY A 104 -19.37 11.00 18.07
N LYS A 105 -18.29 10.20 18.04
CA LYS A 105 -17.41 10.00 19.23
C LYS A 105 -15.95 10.43 19.05
N THR A 106 -15.46 10.50 17.82
CA THR A 106 -14.13 11.02 17.47
C THR A 106 -14.20 11.67 16.10
N THR A 107 -13.32 12.65 15.84
CA THR A 107 -13.22 13.37 14.58
C THR A 107 -13.10 12.40 13.40
N PRO A 108 -13.86 12.59 12.29
CA PRO A 108 -13.67 11.79 11.10
C PRO A 108 -12.26 12.03 10.58
N SER A 109 -11.45 10.97 10.51
CA SER A 109 -10.10 11.01 9.96
C SER A 109 -10.00 10.06 8.77
N LEU A 110 -9.15 10.45 7.83
CA LEU A 110 -8.80 9.64 6.66
C LEU A 110 -7.45 8.98 6.90
N LYS A 111 -7.31 7.72 6.49
CA LYS A 111 -6.02 7.02 6.49
C LYS A 111 -5.81 6.24 5.20
N PHE A 112 -4.54 6.13 4.82
CA PHE A 112 -4.09 5.17 3.82
C PHE A 112 -3.60 3.91 4.54
N ASP A 113 -4.17 2.76 4.21
CA ASP A 113 -3.62 1.46 4.59
C ASP A 113 -2.77 0.92 3.45
N THR A 114 -1.61 0.34 3.78
CA THR A 114 -0.65 -0.21 2.82
C THR A 114 -0.85 -1.72 2.69
N GLN A 115 -0.99 -2.22 1.46
CA GLN A 115 -1.08 -3.66 1.17
C GLN A 115 -0.13 -4.04 0.05
N GLY A 116 0.70 -5.07 0.25
CA GLY A 116 1.46 -5.67 -0.85
C GLY A 116 0.55 -6.49 -1.77
N ILE A 117 0.48 -6.11 -3.04
CA ILE A 117 -0.17 -6.86 -4.11
C ILE A 117 0.81 -7.92 -4.63
N GLU A 118 2.03 -7.50 -4.95
CA GLU A 118 3.11 -8.37 -5.40
C GLU A 118 4.34 -8.11 -4.55
N ILE A 119 4.86 -9.18 -3.95
CA ILE A 119 6.03 -9.16 -3.08
C ILE A 119 6.98 -10.24 -3.61
N PRO A 120 8.02 -9.88 -4.38
CA PRO A 120 8.90 -10.83 -5.07
C PRO A 120 9.97 -11.39 -4.11
N LEU A 121 9.53 -11.92 -2.97
CA LEU A 121 10.43 -12.48 -1.96
C LEU A 121 10.47 -14.01 -2.03
N PRO A 122 11.65 -14.61 -1.89
CA PRO A 122 11.78 -16.06 -1.83
C PRO A 122 11.01 -16.57 -0.61
N THR A 123 10.13 -17.55 -0.86
CA THR A 123 9.39 -18.26 0.18
C THR A 123 9.70 -19.74 0.08
N GLU A 124 10.32 -20.28 1.13
CA GLU A 124 10.54 -21.71 1.27
C GLU A 124 9.30 -22.38 1.86
N ILE A 125 8.99 -23.58 1.37
CA ILE A 125 7.88 -24.40 1.88
C ILE A 125 8.48 -25.70 2.43
N TRP A 126 8.36 -25.91 3.73
CA TRP A 126 8.78 -27.16 4.38
C TRP A 126 7.54 -27.99 4.70
N THR A 127 7.49 -29.22 4.21
CA THR A 127 6.39 -30.16 4.48
C THR A 127 6.60 -30.87 5.81
N LEU A 128 5.53 -30.96 6.61
CA LEU A 128 5.49 -31.69 7.88
C LEU A 128 4.89 -33.09 7.71
#